data_AF-A0A962YMG3-F1
#
_entry.id   AF-A0A962YMG3-F1
#
_cell.length_a   1.000
_cell.length_b   1.000
_cell.length_c   1.000
_cell.angle_alpha   90.00
_cell.angle_beta   90.00
_cell.angle_gamma   90.00
#
_symmetry.space_group_name_H-M   'P 1'
#
loop_
_entity.id
_entity.type
_entity.pdbx_description
1 polymer ?
#
loop_
_entity_poly.entity_id
_entity_poly.type
_entity_poly.pdbx_seq_one_letter_code
_entity_poly.pdbx_strand_id
1 'polypeptide(L)'
;MMHVKAPVVAGMFYPATKQALSSTLQGLMRDVSGGVESRPRALIVPHAGYQYSGPVAASAYATLSPWADEIRRVVVLAPSHRVAFSGIATSSAGAFATPLGEIPVDA
;
A
#
# COMPACT_ATOMS: atom_id res chain seq x y z
N MET A 1 -6.09 -24.11 7.94
CA MET A 1 -6.70 -22.77 7.71
C MET A 1 -5.56 -21.79 7.49
N MET A 2 -5.62 -20.97 6.44
CA MET A 2 -4.62 -19.93 6.22
C MET A 2 -4.83 -18.79 7.24
N HIS A 3 -3.75 -18.33 7.88
CA HIS A 3 -3.79 -17.21 8.81
C HIS A 3 -3.86 -15.89 8.04
N VAL A 4 -4.85 -15.05 8.34
CA VAL A 4 -5.05 -13.73 7.72
C VAL A 4 -4.64 -12.64 8.70
N LYS A 5 -3.73 -11.76 8.29
CA LYS A 5 -3.28 -10.63 9.11
C LYS A 5 -4.27 -9.46 9.03
N ALA A 6 -4.80 -9.04 10.17
CA ALA A 6 -5.75 -7.93 10.26
C ALA A 6 -5.12 -6.55 9.99
N PRO A 7 -5.89 -5.57 9.47
CA PRO A 7 -5.42 -4.20 9.24
C PRO A 7 -5.39 -3.38 10.55
N VAL A 8 -4.32 -3.51 11.32
CA VAL A 8 -4.21 -2.98 12.70
C VAL A 8 -4.18 -1.44 12.84
N VAL A 9 -4.19 -0.68 11.74
CA VAL A 9 -4.20 0.80 11.74
C VAL A 9 -5.38 1.40 10.96
N ALA A 10 -6.31 0.55 10.48
CA ALA A 10 -7.54 0.99 9.86
C ALA A 10 -8.39 1.78 10.88
N GLY A 11 -8.95 2.91 10.45
CA GLY A 11 -9.67 3.86 11.31
C GLY A 11 -8.77 4.84 12.06
N MET A 12 -7.44 4.64 12.04
CA MET A 12 -6.47 5.56 12.62
C MET A 12 -5.64 6.29 11.55
N PHE A 13 -5.03 5.53 10.64
CA PHE A 13 -4.12 6.08 9.62
C PHE A 13 -4.85 6.32 8.29
N TYR A 14 -5.89 5.54 8.03
CA TYR A 14 -6.74 5.61 6.85
C TYR A 14 -8.13 5.11 7.20
N PRO A 15 -9.18 5.42 6.41
CA PRO A 15 -10.55 5.01 6.72
C PRO A 15 -10.72 3.49 6.84
N ALA A 16 -11.52 3.05 7.82
CA ALA A 16 -11.71 1.63 8.09
C ALA A 16 -12.71 0.92 7.16
N THR A 17 -13.54 1.67 6.44
CA THR A 17 -14.59 1.09 5.58
C THR A 17 -14.16 1.12 4.11
N LYS A 18 -14.62 0.11 3.35
CA LYS A 18 -14.38 0.02 1.90
C LYS A 18 -14.77 1.31 1.19
N GLN A 19 -15.98 1.79 1.41
CA GLN A 19 -16.53 2.96 0.74
C GLN A 19 -15.71 4.22 1.02
N ALA A 20 -15.41 4.49 2.29
CA ALA A 20 -14.66 5.68 2.65
C ALA A 20 -13.22 5.61 2.11
N LEU A 21 -12.55 4.45 2.23
CA LEU A 21 -11.20 4.27 1.71
C LEU A 21 -11.16 4.43 0.19
N SER A 22 -12.09 3.82 -0.56
CA SER A 22 -12.17 4.00 -2.00
C SER A 22 -12.37 5.46 -2.40
N SER A 23 -13.26 6.19 -1.71
CA SER A 23 -13.49 7.61 -2.00
C SER A 23 -12.27 8.47 -1.69
N THR A 24 -11.55 8.19 -0.59
CA THR A 24 -10.30 8.85 -0.25
C THR A 24 -9.23 8.61 -1.31
N LEU A 25 -9.02 7.35 -1.73
CA LEU A 25 -8.02 7.02 -2.74
C LEU A 25 -8.36 7.65 -4.10
N GLN A 26 -9.62 7.63 -4.52
CA GLN A 26 -10.06 8.31 -5.75
C GLN A 26 -9.80 9.82 -5.69
N GLY A 27 -10.06 10.46 -4.54
CA GLY A 27 -9.77 11.88 -4.34
C GLY A 27 -8.28 12.17 -4.43
N LEU A 28 -7.44 11.37 -3.76
CA LEU A 28 -5.99 11.54 -3.79
C LEU A 28 -5.38 11.35 -5.19
N MET A 29 -5.96 10.47 -6.01
CA MET A 29 -5.46 10.14 -7.34
C MET A 29 -5.98 11.07 -8.45
N ARG A 30 -7.06 11.83 -8.20
CA ARG A 30 -7.78 12.61 -9.23
C ARG A 30 -6.90 13.66 -9.92
N ASP A 31 -6.13 14.39 -9.13
CA ASP A 31 -5.39 15.56 -9.60
C ASP A 31 -3.88 15.29 -9.75
N VAL A 32 -3.48 14.02 -9.71
CA VAL A 32 -2.09 13.65 -9.98
C VAL A 32 -1.82 13.85 -11.46
N SER A 33 -1.03 14.87 -11.75
CA SER A 33 -0.59 15.22 -13.10
C SER A 33 0.87 14.78 -13.31
N GLY A 34 1.18 14.36 -14.54
CA GLY A 34 2.49 13.87 -14.93
C GLY A 34 2.53 12.35 -15.10
N GLY A 35 3.16 11.92 -16.19
CA GLY A 35 3.50 10.53 -16.44
C GLY A 35 5.01 10.36 -16.38
N VAL A 36 5.47 9.14 -16.09
CA VAL A 36 6.87 8.77 -16.27
C VAL A 36 7.04 8.15 -17.65
N GLU A 37 8.16 8.44 -18.31
CA GLU A 37 8.44 7.91 -19.65
C GLU A 37 8.71 6.39 -19.64
N SER A 38 9.04 5.83 -18.47
CA SER A 38 9.38 4.43 -18.32
C SER A 38 8.77 3.83 -17.05
N ARG A 39 8.51 2.51 -17.09
CA ARG A 39 7.94 1.75 -15.98
C ARG A 39 8.87 1.77 -14.76
N PRO A 40 8.46 2.34 -13.62
CA PRO A 40 9.25 2.26 -12.39
C PRO A 40 9.37 0.81 -11.92
N ARG A 41 10.58 0.43 -11.50
CA ARG A 41 10.84 -0.89 -10.87
C ARG A 41 10.69 -0.86 -9.35
N ALA A 42 10.79 0.32 -8.75
CA ALA A 42 10.62 0.54 -7.32
C ALA A 42 10.03 1.92 -7.07
N LEU A 43 9.30 2.07 -5.98
CA LEU A 43 8.82 3.35 -5.46
C LEU A 43 9.30 3.53 -4.02
N ILE A 44 9.60 4.78 -3.65
CA ILE A 44 9.78 5.18 -2.25
C ILE A 44 8.60 6.05 -1.90
N VAL A 45 7.82 5.63 -0.91
CA VAL A 45 6.60 6.34 -0.49
C VAL A 45 6.56 6.54 1.02
N PRO A 46 6.00 7.65 1.51
CA PRO A 46 5.77 7.85 2.93
C PRO A 46 4.67 6.92 3.46
N HIS A 47 4.71 6.61 4.77
CA HIS A 47 3.78 5.68 5.44
C HIS A 47 3.04 6.31 6.64
N ALA A 48 2.96 7.64 6.70
CA ALA A 48 2.16 8.32 7.70
C ALA A 48 0.65 8.17 7.39
N GLY A 49 -0.20 8.71 8.27
CA GLY A 49 -1.64 8.76 8.00
C GLY A 49 -1.95 9.49 6.70
N TYR A 50 -2.98 9.04 5.97
CA TYR A 50 -3.32 9.52 4.63
C TYR A 50 -3.58 11.03 4.56
N GLN A 51 -4.09 11.62 5.65
CA GLN A 51 -4.28 13.08 5.73
C GLN A 51 -2.96 13.87 5.61
N TYR A 52 -1.83 13.26 5.98
CA TYR A 52 -0.52 13.90 5.97
C TYR A 52 0.29 13.51 4.74
N SER A 53 0.28 12.23 4.38
CA SER A 53 1.19 11.69 3.36
C SER A 53 0.49 11.12 2.12
N GLY A 54 -0.84 11.08 2.11
CA GLY A 54 -1.64 10.54 1.02
C GLY A 54 -1.32 11.17 -0.34
N PRO A 55 -1.30 12.52 -0.47
CA PRO A 55 -1.02 13.16 -1.76
C PRO A 55 0.37 12.82 -2.33
N VAL A 56 1.39 12.72 -1.46
CA VAL A 56 2.75 12.36 -1.88
C VAL A 56 2.85 10.89 -2.26
N ALA A 57 2.18 9.99 -1.53
CA ALA A 57 2.12 8.58 -1.92
C ALA A 57 1.36 8.40 -3.25
N ALA A 58 0.25 9.12 -3.44
CA ALA A 58 -0.56 9.07 -4.66
C ALA A 58 0.23 9.50 -5.90
N SER A 59 1.06 10.54 -5.80
CA SER A 59 1.91 10.98 -6.92
C SER A 59 2.85 9.87 -7.38
N ALA A 60 3.45 9.12 -6.45
CA ALA A 60 4.29 7.97 -6.77
C ALA A 60 3.47 6.81 -7.36
N TYR A 61 2.33 6.43 -6.76
CA TYR A 61 1.52 5.31 -7.25
C TYR A 61 0.89 5.56 -8.62
N ALA A 62 0.56 6.82 -8.97
CA ALA A 62 0.05 7.16 -10.29
C ALA A 62 1.04 6.82 -11.41
N THR A 63 2.35 6.86 -11.12
CA THR A 63 3.41 6.40 -12.03
C THR A 63 3.42 4.88 -12.25
N LEU A 64 2.50 4.12 -11.66
CA LEU A 64 2.30 2.70 -11.97
C LEU A 64 1.02 2.45 -12.79
N SER A 65 0.12 3.44 -12.89
CA SER A 65 -1.21 3.28 -13.50
C SER A 65 -1.14 2.74 -14.95
N PRO A 66 -0.27 3.25 -15.84
CA PRO A 66 -0.13 2.71 -17.20
C PRO A 66 0.33 1.24 -17.28
N TRP A 67 0.91 0.71 -16.21
CA TRP A 67 1.49 -0.63 -16.15
C TRP A 67 0.77 -1.56 -15.17
N ALA A 68 -0.38 -1.14 -14.63
CA ALA A 68 -1.06 -1.84 -13.54
C ALA A 68 -1.35 -3.31 -13.88
N ASP A 69 -1.81 -3.58 -15.10
CA ASP A 69 -2.15 -4.93 -15.57
C ASP A 69 -0.93 -5.87 -15.75
N GLU A 70 0.27 -5.29 -15.83
CA GLU A 70 1.54 -6.02 -15.94
C GLU A 70 2.21 -6.27 -14.58
N ILE A 71 1.70 -5.70 -13.49
CA ILE A 71 2.27 -5.85 -12.16
C ILE A 71 1.58 -7.04 -11.48
N ARG A 72 2.29 -8.17 -11.43
CA ARG A 72 1.76 -9.42 -10.84
C ARG A 72 2.23 -9.66 -9.40
N ARG A 73 3.31 -8.99 -8.98
CA ARG A 73 3.92 -9.16 -7.66
C ARG A 73 4.45 -7.83 -7.16
N VAL A 74 4.22 -7.56 -5.88
CA VAL A 74 4.70 -6.36 -5.19
C VAL A 74 5.45 -6.81 -3.94
N VAL A 75 6.68 -6.33 -3.79
CA VAL A 75 7.47 -6.50 -2.55
C VAL A 75 7.37 -5.21 -1.76
N VAL A 76 6.88 -5.30 -0.52
CA VAL A 76 6.80 -4.15 0.40
C VAL A 76 7.88 -4.30 1.45
N LEU A 77 8.84 -3.37 1.46
CA LEU A 77 9.90 -3.28 2.46
C LEU A 77 9.63 -2.08 3.38
N ALA A 78 9.65 -2.31 4.68
CA ALA A 78 9.39 -1.27 5.67
C ALA A 78 10.26 -1.46 6.92
N PRO A 79 10.64 -0.38 7.61
CA PRO A 79 11.37 -0.47 8.87
C PRO A 79 10.47 -1.00 9.99
N SER A 80 11.09 -1.65 10.98
CA SER A 80 10.43 -1.97 12.24
C SER A 80 10.53 -0.80 13.20
N HIS A 81 9.40 -0.22 13.57
CA HIS A 81 9.32 0.87 14.55
C HIS A 81 9.13 0.39 16.00
N ARG A 82 9.00 -0.93 16.23
CA ARG A 82 8.66 -1.50 17.55
C ARG A 82 9.67 -2.48 18.10
N VAL A 83 10.25 -3.32 17.24
CA VAL A 83 11.14 -4.41 17.66
C VAL A 83 12.45 -4.31 16.89
N ALA A 84 13.56 -4.24 17.62
CA ALA A 84 14.89 -4.29 17.03
C ALA A 84 15.25 -5.73 16.62
N PHE A 85 15.78 -5.89 15.41
CA PHE A 85 16.34 -7.16 14.93
C PHE A 85 17.38 -6.88 13.84
N SER A 86 18.22 -7.88 13.55
CA SER A 86 19.15 -7.86 12.42
C SER A 86 18.61 -8.72 11.27
N GLY A 87 18.81 -8.27 10.03
CA GLY A 87 18.34 -8.97 8.83
C GLY A 87 16.96 -8.53 8.35
N ILE A 88 16.23 -9.43 7.69
CA ILE A 88 14.88 -9.21 7.13
C ILE A 88 13.92 -10.20 7.78
N ALA A 89 12.78 -9.71 8.23
CA ALA A 89 11.68 -10.54 8.72
C ALA A 89 10.55 -10.57 7.69
N THR A 90 9.97 -11.76 7.48
CA THR A 90 8.79 -11.95 6.64
C THR A 90 7.58 -12.33 7.50
N SER A 91 6.37 -12.11 6.97
CA SER A 91 5.16 -12.51 7.66
C SER A 91 4.88 -13.99 7.42
N SER A 92 4.43 -14.70 8.45
CA SER A 92 3.89 -16.08 8.35
C SER A 92 2.42 -16.14 7.93
N ALA A 93 1.79 -14.99 7.61
CA ALA A 93 0.40 -14.95 7.17
C ALA A 93 0.27 -15.39 5.70
N GLY A 94 -0.83 -16.06 5.37
CA GLY A 94 -1.16 -16.41 3.99
C GLY A 94 -1.86 -15.27 3.22
N ALA A 95 -2.46 -14.32 3.93
CA ALA A 95 -3.06 -13.13 3.33
C ALA A 95 -3.05 -11.94 4.30
N PHE A 96 -3.08 -10.73 3.76
CA PHE A 96 -3.25 -9.48 4.51
C PHE A 96 -4.63 -8.91 4.21
N ALA A 97 -5.44 -8.71 5.25
CA ALA A 97 -6.74 -8.07 5.10
C ALA A 97 -6.58 -6.55 4.97
N THR A 98 -7.36 -5.95 4.06
CA THR A 98 -7.53 -4.50 3.92
C THR A 98 -9.02 -4.17 3.87
N PRO A 99 -9.43 -2.91 4.09
CA PRO A 99 -10.83 -2.53 3.87
C PRO A 99 -11.32 -2.74 2.42
N LEU A 100 -10.43 -2.91 1.44
CA LEU A 100 -10.79 -3.17 0.03
C LEU A 100 -10.89 -4.67 -0.30
N GLY A 101 -10.40 -5.55 0.57
CA GLY A 101 -10.32 -6.98 0.35
C GLY A 101 -9.02 -7.58 0.89
N GLU A 102 -8.92 -8.90 0.83
CA GLU A 102 -7.71 -9.62 1.20
C GLU A 102 -6.71 -9.66 0.04
N ILE A 103 -5.43 -9.53 0.38
CA ILE A 103 -4.31 -9.63 -0.56
C ILE A 103 -3.50 -10.87 -0.18
N PRO A 104 -3.40 -11.90 -1.05
CA PRO A 104 -2.60 -13.08 -0.75
C PRO A 104 -1.12 -12.74 -0.64
N VAL A 105 -0.43 -13.38 0.30
CA VAL A 105 1.03 -13.33 0.39
C VAL A 105 1.60 -14.39 -0.55
N ASP A 106 2.56 -14.00 -1.39
CA ASP A 106 3.26 -14.91 -2.29
C ASP A 106 4.04 -15.95 -1.46
N ALA A 107 3.88 -17.23 -1.81
CA ALA A 107 4.37 -18.38 -1.04
C ALA A 107 5.84 -18.72 -1.32
#